data_AF-A0AAN6JU01-F1
#
_entry.id   AF-A0AAN6JU01-F1
#
_cell.length_a   1.000
_cell.length_b   1.000
_cell.length_c   1.000
_cell.angle_alpha   90.00
_cell.angle_beta   90.00
_cell.angle_gamma   90.00
#
_symmetry.space_group_name_H-M   'P 1'
#
loop_
_entity.id
_entity.type
_entity.pdbx_description
1 polymer ?
#
loop_
_entity_poly.entity_id
_entity_poly.type
_entity_poly.pdbx_seq_one_letter_code
_entity_poly.pdbx_strand_id
1 'polypeptide(L)'
;MHIGPQDLRTLQQVSSLSPAASIQVAPSTSSSDISMAPLALKLAFHALGFASCFTAFSELQTVSAVSGVDIEDEFGGHWQFLTNIGLTFTGISFFLSILLDLAPHVKALRSAKLFFATPALPAEFLIAALYWTLLSISPDLLIMPVKKEDPLNPGVFIEHSVRLPLWLDLRLHAFPGVLMLIDYYAFSPSWSKNTHALFVGGLPTLIYVSWATVCAHFNGHYPYPLLTEASPTGRVGIYAGSLAVMISLTVFFRESHVWLDKALHTGVAGSGAGSSRGKVDLKGKKKAL
;
A
#
# COMPACT_ATOMS: atom_id res chain seq x y z
N MET A 1 -85.70 7.57 39.37
CA MET A 1 -85.76 8.79 40.19
C MET A 1 -85.52 8.39 41.64
N HIS A 2 -84.27 8.39 42.09
CA HIS A 2 -83.91 8.32 43.51
C HIS A 2 -82.48 8.86 43.66
N ILE A 3 -82.35 9.89 44.49
CA ILE A 3 -81.12 10.65 44.78
C ILE A 3 -80.73 10.27 46.22
N GLY A 4 -79.45 9.99 46.45
CA GLY A 4 -78.85 9.81 47.78
C GLY A 4 -77.47 10.51 47.81
N PRO A 5 -77.24 11.51 48.68
CA PRO A 5 -76.06 12.39 48.62
C PRO A 5 -75.08 12.10 49.77
N GLN A 6 -73.81 11.74 49.49
CA GLN A 6 -72.56 11.94 50.27
C GLN A 6 -71.42 11.56 49.27
N ASP A 7 -70.37 12.30 48.96
CA ASP A 7 -69.50 13.17 49.76
C ASP A 7 -68.89 14.26 48.84
N LEU A 8 -69.09 15.51 49.23
CA LEU A 8 -68.51 16.71 48.61
C LEU A 8 -67.65 17.41 49.67
N ARG A 9 -66.56 16.76 50.11
CA ARG A 9 -65.56 17.36 51.00
C ARG A 9 -64.17 16.74 50.81
N THR A 10 -63.52 17.00 49.68
CA THR A 10 -62.04 17.05 49.64
C THR A 10 -61.54 17.92 48.49
N LEU A 11 -61.93 19.20 48.50
CA LEU A 11 -61.15 20.25 47.84
C LEU A 11 -60.50 21.07 48.94
N GLN A 12 -59.23 20.80 49.25
CA GLN A 12 -58.21 21.75 49.73
C GLN A 12 -57.03 21.00 50.33
N GLN A 13 -56.04 20.68 49.49
CA GLN A 13 -54.60 20.65 49.79
C GLN A 13 -53.90 19.73 48.79
N VAL A 14 -53.58 20.24 47.59
CA VAL A 14 -52.25 20.06 46.97
C VAL A 14 -52.10 21.21 45.96
N SER A 15 -51.69 22.38 46.44
CA SER A 15 -51.09 23.40 45.57
C SER A 15 -49.69 23.70 46.12
N SER A 16 -48.71 22.94 45.65
CA SER A 16 -47.30 23.29 45.79
C SER A 16 -46.61 23.03 44.46
N LEU A 17 -46.60 24.12 43.67
CA LEU A 17 -45.55 24.55 42.74
C LEU A 17 -44.44 23.52 42.44
N SER A 18 -44.40 23.04 41.20
CA SER A 18 -43.17 22.56 40.57
C SER A 18 -42.95 23.34 39.28
N PRO A 19 -41.83 24.06 39.10
CA PRO A 19 -41.58 24.80 37.87
C PRO A 19 -41.29 23.82 36.73
N ALA A 20 -42.00 24.00 35.62
CA ALA A 20 -41.73 23.32 34.37
C ALA A 20 -40.26 23.50 33.99
N ALA A 21 -39.50 22.41 34.01
CA ALA A 21 -38.16 22.36 33.46
C ALA A 21 -38.26 22.62 31.95
N SER A 22 -37.91 23.84 31.54
CA SER A 22 -37.66 24.19 30.16
C SER A 22 -36.50 23.33 29.65
N ILE A 23 -36.82 22.29 28.87
CA ILE A 23 -35.82 21.54 28.11
C ILE A 23 -35.22 22.53 27.11
N GLN A 24 -34.03 23.03 27.42
CA GLN A 24 -33.18 23.68 26.43
C GLN A 24 -32.77 22.60 25.42
N VAL A 25 -33.43 22.61 24.25
CA VAL A 25 -32.98 21.86 23.08
C VAL A 25 -31.63 22.48 22.70
N ALA A 26 -30.57 21.70 22.89
CA ALA A 26 -29.22 22.06 22.46
C ALA A 26 -29.24 22.42 20.96
N PRO A 27 -28.45 23.42 20.52
CA PRO A 27 -28.38 23.79 19.11
C PRO A 27 -28.01 22.55 18.29
N SER A 28 -28.84 22.24 17.29
CA SER A 28 -28.58 21.19 16.32
C SER A 28 -27.22 21.47 15.67
N THR A 29 -26.20 20.68 16.00
CA THR A 29 -24.97 20.66 15.24
C THR A 29 -25.34 20.36 13.80
N SER A 30 -24.92 21.26 12.90
CA SER A 30 -25.20 21.13 11.48
C SER A 30 -24.63 19.79 11.01
N SER A 31 -25.43 19.02 10.29
CA SER A 31 -25.02 17.72 9.72
C SER A 31 -23.92 17.85 8.66
N SER A 32 -23.43 19.06 8.38
CA SER A 32 -22.32 19.35 7.47
C SER A 32 -20.93 19.31 8.13
N ASP A 33 -20.84 19.40 9.46
CA ASP A 33 -19.53 19.42 10.16
C ASP A 33 -18.97 18.00 10.40
N ILE A 34 -19.83 16.99 10.32
CA ILE A 34 -19.46 15.57 10.42
C ILE A 34 -19.34 15.00 9.00
N SER A 35 -18.19 15.19 8.33
CA SER A 35 -17.64 14.29 7.27
C SER A 35 -16.56 14.92 6.34
N MET A 36 -16.03 16.13 6.59
CA MET A 36 -14.92 16.66 5.76
C MET A 36 -13.53 16.15 6.18
N ALA A 37 -13.32 15.94 7.49
CA ALA A 37 -12.04 15.47 8.04
C ALA A 37 -11.59 14.09 7.51
N PRO A 38 -12.48 13.08 7.34
CA PRO A 38 -12.07 11.78 6.80
C PRO A 38 -11.66 11.81 5.33
N LEU A 39 -12.27 12.67 4.51
CA LEU A 39 -11.94 12.81 3.10
C LEU A 39 -10.63 13.58 2.92
N ALA A 40 -10.47 14.71 3.62
CA ALA A 40 -9.25 15.51 3.56
C ALA A 40 -8.02 14.70 3.99
N LEU A 41 -8.15 13.87 5.04
CA LEU A 41 -7.07 12.98 5.50
C LEU A 41 -6.69 11.94 4.43
N LYS A 42 -7.67 11.26 3.84
CA LYS A 42 -7.44 10.28 2.76
C LYS A 42 -6.76 10.92 1.56
N LEU A 43 -7.30 12.05 1.11
CA LEU A 43 -6.79 12.79 -0.04
C LEU A 43 -5.36 13.26 0.20
N ALA A 44 -5.08 13.83 1.37
CA ALA A 44 -3.74 14.25 1.76
C ALA A 44 -2.76 13.07 1.79
N PHE A 45 -3.18 11.93 2.34
CA PHE A 45 -2.35 10.74 2.40
C PHE A 45 -2.05 10.17 1.00
N HIS A 46 -3.07 10.02 0.14
CA HIS A 46 -2.85 9.51 -1.21
C HIS A 46 -2.06 10.51 -2.08
N ALA A 47 -2.24 11.82 -1.89
CA ALA A 47 -1.43 12.85 -2.53
C ALA A 47 0.03 12.78 -2.09
N LEU A 48 0.30 12.56 -0.79
CA LEU A 48 1.64 12.32 -0.27
C LEU A 48 2.26 11.06 -0.88
N GLY A 49 1.50 9.96 -0.95
CA GLY A 49 1.93 8.72 -1.60
C GLY A 49 2.32 8.93 -3.06
N PHE A 50 1.45 9.58 -3.82
CA PHE A 50 1.71 9.90 -5.23
C PHE A 50 2.92 10.82 -5.40
N ALA A 51 3.02 11.89 -4.61
CA ALA A 51 4.14 12.81 -4.64
C ALA A 51 5.46 12.11 -4.28
N SER A 52 5.45 11.21 -3.29
CA SER A 52 6.62 10.40 -2.93
C SER A 52 7.11 9.59 -4.13
N CYS A 53 6.20 8.88 -4.82
CA CYS A 53 6.57 8.11 -6.02
C CYS A 53 7.06 9.01 -7.16
N PHE A 54 6.38 10.12 -7.41
CA PHE A 54 6.75 11.07 -8.46
C PHE A 54 8.16 11.64 -8.23
N THR A 55 8.48 12.03 -7.00
CA THR A 55 9.83 12.52 -6.66
C THR A 55 10.90 11.45 -6.75
N ALA A 56 10.56 10.18 -6.49
CA ALA A 56 11.49 9.07 -6.72
C ALA A 56 11.81 8.90 -8.22
N PHE A 57 10.81 9.03 -9.10
CA PHE A 57 11.03 9.01 -10.57
C PHE A 57 11.92 10.16 -11.06
N SER A 58 11.77 11.36 -10.50
CA SER A 58 12.61 12.50 -10.91
C SER A 58 14.09 12.33 -10.55
N GLU A 59 14.42 11.38 -9.67
CA GLU A 59 15.79 11.12 -9.19
C GLU A 59 16.45 9.92 -9.89
N LEU A 60 15.79 9.27 -10.85
CA LEU A 60 16.38 8.12 -11.56
C LEU A 60 17.66 8.49 -12.31
N GLN A 61 17.76 9.71 -12.83
CA GLN A 61 18.97 10.22 -13.45
C GLN A 61 20.15 10.30 -12.46
N THR A 62 19.87 10.57 -11.18
CA THR A 62 20.87 10.55 -10.10
C THR A 62 21.44 9.15 -9.91
N VAL A 63 20.65 8.09 -10.15
CA VAL A 63 21.11 6.70 -10.08
C VAL A 63 22.15 6.42 -11.18
N SER A 64 21.88 6.79 -12.43
CA SER A 64 22.85 6.66 -13.54
C SER A 64 24.13 7.44 -13.27
N ALA A 65 24.00 8.68 -12.79
CA ALA A 65 25.15 9.53 -12.48
C ALA A 65 26.04 8.94 -11.37
N VAL A 66 25.45 8.31 -10.36
CA VAL A 66 26.16 7.72 -9.22
C VAL A 66 26.77 6.35 -9.58
N SER A 67 26.08 5.54 -10.38
CA SER A 67 26.58 4.24 -10.84
C SER A 67 27.72 4.37 -11.85
N GLY A 68 27.85 5.52 -12.52
CA GLY A 68 28.84 5.72 -13.59
C GLY A 68 28.53 4.89 -14.84
N VAL A 69 27.32 4.34 -14.92
CA VAL A 69 26.81 3.56 -16.05
C VAL A 69 25.68 4.37 -16.69
N ASP A 70 25.71 4.49 -18.01
CA ASP A 70 24.62 5.07 -18.78
C ASP A 70 23.49 4.03 -18.89
N ILE A 71 22.64 3.99 -17.85
CA ILE A 71 21.53 3.04 -17.75
C ILE A 71 20.57 3.24 -18.92
N GLU A 72 20.44 4.46 -19.44
CA GLU A 72 19.56 4.83 -20.53
C GLU A 72 19.95 4.17 -21.86
N ASP A 73 21.25 3.93 -22.07
CA ASP A 73 21.78 3.26 -23.26
C ASP A 73 21.65 1.72 -23.20
N GLU A 74 21.37 1.16 -22.02
CA GLU A 74 21.15 -0.27 -21.86
C GLU A 74 19.75 -0.71 -22.36
N PHE A 75 19.66 -1.95 -22.84
CA PHE A 75 18.37 -2.54 -23.20
C PHE A 75 17.45 -2.59 -21.97
N GLY A 76 16.26 -2.00 -22.11
CA GLY A 76 15.29 -1.85 -21.03
C GLY A 76 15.46 -0.58 -20.20
N GLY A 77 16.58 0.15 -20.34
CA GLY A 77 16.80 1.42 -19.66
C GLY A 77 16.63 1.29 -18.14
N HIS A 78 16.02 2.32 -17.53
CA HIS A 78 15.56 2.28 -16.13
C HIS A 78 14.49 1.22 -15.85
N TRP A 79 13.84 0.66 -16.87
CA TRP A 79 12.74 -0.31 -16.72
C TRP A 79 13.21 -1.75 -16.57
N GLN A 80 14.51 -2.00 -16.60
CA GLN A 80 15.08 -3.31 -16.25
C GLN A 80 15.02 -3.61 -14.74
N PHE A 81 14.93 -2.56 -13.90
CA PHE A 81 14.93 -2.67 -12.44
C PHE A 81 13.53 -2.94 -11.88
N LEU A 82 13.41 -3.97 -11.03
CA LEU A 82 12.17 -4.32 -10.34
C LEU A 82 11.63 -3.15 -9.51
N THR A 83 12.53 -2.41 -8.86
CA THR A 83 12.20 -1.22 -8.06
C THR A 83 11.38 -0.20 -8.86
N ASN A 84 11.76 0.08 -10.11
CA ASN A 84 11.10 1.09 -10.93
C ASN A 84 9.74 0.60 -11.46
N ILE A 85 9.62 -0.69 -11.73
CA ILE A 85 8.33 -1.33 -12.07
C ILE A 85 7.38 -1.30 -10.87
N GLY A 86 7.86 -1.68 -9.68
CA GLY A 86 7.10 -1.61 -8.43
C GLY A 86 6.63 -0.18 -8.13
N LEU A 87 7.55 0.77 -8.19
CA LEU A 87 7.28 2.20 -7.99
C LEU A 87 6.19 2.72 -8.95
N THR A 88 6.16 2.22 -10.19
CA THR A 88 5.12 2.59 -11.17
C THR A 88 3.75 2.08 -10.74
N PHE A 89 3.66 0.82 -10.33
CA PHE A 89 2.39 0.26 -9.84
C PHE A 89 1.93 0.98 -8.57
N THR A 90 2.85 1.29 -7.66
CA THR A 90 2.57 2.05 -6.44
C THR A 90 2.10 3.48 -6.75
N GLY A 91 2.79 4.18 -7.65
CA GLY A 91 2.41 5.53 -8.09
C GLY A 91 1.03 5.55 -8.76
N ILE A 92 0.75 4.62 -9.67
CA ILE A 92 -0.57 4.49 -10.31
C ILE A 92 -1.65 4.16 -9.26
N SER A 93 -1.36 3.29 -8.31
CA SER A 93 -2.28 2.96 -7.21
C SER A 93 -2.66 4.21 -6.40
N PHE A 94 -1.68 5.03 -6.01
CA PHE A 94 -1.96 6.28 -5.29
C PHE A 94 -2.73 7.29 -6.14
N PHE A 95 -2.38 7.44 -7.42
CA PHE A 95 -3.13 8.29 -8.34
C PHE A 95 -4.59 7.86 -8.47
N LEU A 96 -4.84 6.56 -8.67
CA LEU A 96 -6.20 6.01 -8.74
C LEU A 96 -6.94 6.15 -7.39
N SER A 97 -6.22 6.13 -6.27
CA SER A 97 -6.79 6.39 -4.94
C SER A 97 -7.27 7.83 -4.79
N ILE A 98 -6.50 8.81 -5.27
CA ILE A 98 -6.92 10.22 -5.33
C ILE A 98 -8.21 10.35 -6.15
N LEU A 99 -8.25 9.74 -7.35
CA LEU A 99 -9.44 9.78 -8.20
C LEU A 99 -10.64 9.10 -7.53
N LEU A 100 -10.42 8.00 -6.80
CA LEU A 100 -11.48 7.30 -6.06
C LEU A 100 -11.98 8.06 -4.84
N ASP A 101 -11.14 8.82 -4.15
CA ASP A 101 -11.58 9.68 -3.06
C ASP A 101 -12.55 10.76 -3.56
N LEU A 102 -12.28 11.30 -4.75
CA LEU A 102 -13.13 12.30 -5.40
C LEU A 102 -14.38 11.68 -6.06
N ALA A 103 -14.28 10.43 -6.52
CA ALA A 103 -15.35 9.73 -7.25
C ALA A 103 -15.57 8.29 -6.74
N PRO A 104 -16.00 8.09 -5.46
CA PRO A 104 -15.99 6.78 -4.79
C PRO A 104 -16.96 5.75 -5.39
N HIS A 105 -17.92 6.19 -6.19
CA HIS A 105 -18.94 5.35 -6.82
C HIS A 105 -18.47 4.69 -8.12
N VAL A 106 -17.33 5.11 -8.68
CA VAL A 106 -16.84 4.62 -9.98
C VAL A 106 -16.17 3.25 -9.83
N LYS A 107 -16.92 2.18 -10.12
CA LYS A 107 -16.44 0.80 -10.01
C LYS A 107 -15.20 0.50 -10.85
N ALA A 108 -15.12 1.09 -12.05
CA ALA A 108 -13.97 0.90 -12.94
C ALA A 108 -12.66 1.41 -12.32
N LEU A 109 -12.67 2.60 -11.70
CA LEU A 109 -11.52 3.14 -10.98
C LEU A 109 -11.13 2.24 -9.80
N ARG A 110 -12.11 1.67 -9.10
CA ARG A 110 -11.86 0.75 -7.98
C ARG A 110 -11.18 -0.53 -8.44
N SER A 111 -11.68 -1.14 -9.52
CA SER A 111 -11.07 -2.31 -10.12
C SER A 111 -9.65 -2.02 -10.61
N ALA A 112 -9.44 -0.86 -11.23
CA ALA A 112 -8.12 -0.42 -11.67
C ALA A 112 -7.17 -0.22 -10.48
N LYS A 113 -7.57 0.48 -9.41
CA LYS A 113 -6.75 0.64 -8.20
C LYS A 113 -6.34 -0.73 -7.68
N LEU A 114 -7.30 -1.65 -7.52
CA LEU A 114 -7.02 -3.00 -7.02
C LEU A 114 -6.04 -3.76 -7.93
N PHE A 115 -6.16 -3.65 -9.25
CA PHE A 115 -5.24 -4.30 -10.18
C PHE A 115 -3.79 -3.87 -9.97
N PHE A 116 -3.52 -2.58 -9.73
CA PHE A 116 -2.17 -2.08 -9.46
C PHE A 116 -1.73 -2.31 -8.01
N ALA A 117 -2.59 -1.99 -7.04
CA ALA A 117 -2.26 -2.03 -5.62
C ALA A 117 -1.98 -3.45 -5.10
N THR A 118 -2.72 -4.43 -5.59
CA THR A 118 -2.70 -5.81 -5.06
C THR A 118 -1.35 -6.51 -5.29
N PRO A 119 -0.74 -6.47 -6.49
CA PRO A 119 0.63 -6.96 -6.68
C PRO A 119 1.70 -5.98 -6.18
N ALA A 120 1.44 -4.67 -6.13
CA ALA A 120 2.40 -3.67 -5.64
C ALA A 120 2.78 -3.90 -4.18
N LEU A 121 1.82 -4.05 -3.27
CA LEU A 121 2.12 -4.19 -1.83
C LEU A 121 3.10 -5.33 -1.52
N PRO A 122 2.89 -6.59 -1.95
CA PRO A 122 3.87 -7.65 -1.72
C PRO A 122 5.19 -7.42 -2.46
N ALA A 123 5.16 -6.83 -3.67
CA ALA A 123 6.38 -6.52 -4.42
C ALA A 123 7.25 -5.48 -3.69
N GLU A 124 6.67 -4.38 -3.19
CA GLU A 124 7.41 -3.35 -2.46
C GLU A 124 8.04 -3.88 -1.18
N PHE A 125 7.37 -4.81 -0.49
CA PHE A 125 7.94 -5.48 0.68
C PHE A 125 9.09 -6.42 0.31
N LEU A 126 8.96 -7.16 -0.80
CA LEU A 126 10.06 -7.97 -1.30
C LEU A 126 11.25 -7.09 -1.71
N ILE A 127 11.01 -6.02 -2.47
CA ILE A 127 12.05 -5.06 -2.91
C ILE A 127 12.77 -4.48 -1.71
N ALA A 128 12.03 -3.98 -0.70
CA ALA A 128 12.62 -3.45 0.51
C ALA A 128 13.46 -4.52 1.24
N ALA A 129 12.91 -5.71 1.46
CA ALA A 129 13.61 -6.79 2.16
C ALA A 129 14.90 -7.20 1.43
N LEU A 130 14.84 -7.38 0.11
CA LEU A 130 16.01 -7.69 -0.72
C LEU A 130 17.03 -6.55 -0.66
N TYR A 131 16.60 -5.31 -0.90
CA TYR A 131 17.48 -4.15 -0.94
C TYR A 131 18.27 -3.97 0.37
N TRP A 132 17.56 -3.85 1.48
CA TRP A 132 18.20 -3.58 2.78
C TRP A 132 19.04 -4.75 3.26
N THR A 133 18.64 -6.00 2.96
CA THR A 133 19.46 -7.17 3.28
C THR A 133 20.74 -7.19 2.46
N LEU A 134 20.66 -7.02 1.14
CA LEU A 134 21.83 -7.02 0.27
C LEU A 134 22.76 -5.85 0.58
N LEU A 135 22.22 -4.66 0.82
CA LEU A 135 23.00 -3.48 1.21
C LEU A 135 23.76 -3.71 2.52
N SER A 136 23.17 -4.45 3.47
CA SER A 136 23.83 -4.80 4.74
C SER A 136 24.98 -5.80 4.57
N ILE A 137 24.95 -6.60 3.50
CA ILE A 137 26.00 -7.58 3.16
C ILE A 137 27.09 -6.92 2.33
N SER A 138 26.73 -6.37 1.17
CA SER A 138 27.63 -5.59 0.31
C SER A 138 26.82 -4.76 -0.70
N PRO A 139 27.13 -3.45 -0.86
CA PRO A 139 26.52 -2.63 -1.91
C PRO A 139 26.82 -3.13 -3.33
N ASP A 140 27.92 -3.86 -3.52
CA ASP A 140 28.36 -4.35 -4.82
C ASP A 140 27.44 -5.44 -5.38
N LEU A 141 26.56 -6.01 -4.55
CA LEU A 141 25.51 -6.93 -4.98
C LEU A 141 24.33 -6.22 -5.65
N LEU A 142 24.19 -4.91 -5.44
CA LEU A 142 23.09 -4.08 -5.89
C LEU A 142 23.47 -3.17 -7.06
N ILE A 143 24.67 -2.59 -7.01
CA ILE A 143 25.18 -1.63 -7.99
C ILE A 143 26.57 -2.08 -8.42
N MET A 144 26.87 -2.07 -9.72
CA MET A 144 28.20 -2.40 -10.22
C MET A 144 29.25 -1.46 -9.61
N PRO A 145 30.37 -1.97 -9.09
CA PRO A 145 31.49 -1.15 -8.69
C PRO A 145 32.05 -0.37 -9.89
N VAL A 146 32.46 0.87 -9.65
CA VAL A 146 33.07 1.71 -10.68
C VAL A 146 34.58 1.48 -10.72
N LYS A 147 35.13 1.30 -11.91
CA LYS A 147 36.58 1.25 -12.13
C LYS A 147 37.14 2.66 -12.20
N LYS A 148 38.02 3.00 -11.28
CA LYS A 148 38.75 4.28 -11.27
C LYS A 148 40.24 4.02 -11.34
N GLU A 149 40.95 4.90 -12.03
CA GLU A 149 42.41 4.84 -12.07
C GLU A 149 42.97 5.07 -10.67
N ASP A 150 43.95 4.27 -10.27
CA ASP A 150 44.65 4.38 -9.00
C ASP A 150 45.44 5.71 -8.99
N PRO A 151 45.11 6.65 -8.09
CA PRO A 151 45.82 7.94 -8.01
C PRO A 151 47.32 7.79 -7.72
N LEU A 152 47.74 6.65 -7.16
CA LEU A 152 49.12 6.37 -6.81
C LEU A 152 49.87 5.56 -7.88
N ASN A 153 49.14 4.90 -8.79
CA ASN A 153 49.72 4.04 -9.83
C ASN A 153 49.04 4.29 -11.19
N PRO A 154 49.47 5.32 -11.95
CA PRO A 154 48.89 5.63 -13.26
C PRO A 154 48.89 4.42 -14.21
N GLY A 155 47.76 4.19 -14.87
CA GLY A 155 47.51 3.03 -15.74
C GLY A 155 46.95 1.79 -15.02
N VAL A 156 46.86 1.79 -13.69
CA VAL A 156 46.20 0.73 -12.91
C VAL A 156 44.78 1.16 -12.55
N PHE A 157 43.79 0.29 -12.73
CA PHE A 157 42.41 0.54 -12.35
C PHE A 157 42.02 -0.28 -11.12
N ILE A 158 41.36 0.36 -10.16
CA ILE A 158 40.81 -0.26 -8.95
C ILE A 158 39.30 -0.08 -8.91
N GLU A 159 38.61 -1.08 -8.36
CA GLU A 159 37.15 -1.06 -8.20
C GLU A 159 36.76 -0.35 -6.91
N HIS A 160 35.80 0.55 -7.02
CA HIS A 160 35.21 1.25 -5.88
C HIS A 160 33.73 0.93 -5.78
N SER A 161 33.31 0.45 -4.61
CA SER A 161 31.91 0.26 -4.28
C SER A 161 31.13 1.56 -4.40
N VAL A 162 29.97 1.49 -5.04
CA VAL A 162 29.04 2.62 -5.19
C VAL A 162 27.91 2.47 -4.18
N ARG A 163 27.53 3.58 -3.53
CA ARG A 163 26.33 3.64 -2.68
C ARG A 163 25.49 4.83 -3.06
N LEU A 164 24.18 4.63 -3.10
CA LEU A 164 23.25 5.74 -3.22
C LEU A 164 23.26 6.57 -1.92
N PRO A 165 22.94 7.87 -1.98
CA PRO A 165 22.65 8.64 -0.79
C PRO A 165 21.46 8.01 -0.03
N LEU A 166 21.55 7.93 1.30
CA LEU A 166 20.51 7.30 2.14
C LEU A 166 19.09 7.81 1.85
N TRP A 167 18.95 9.09 1.52
CA TRP A 167 17.65 9.65 1.17
C TRP A 167 17.06 9.08 -0.12
N LEU A 168 17.90 8.82 -1.12
CA LEU A 168 17.52 8.16 -2.36
C LEU A 168 17.17 6.68 -2.10
N ASP A 169 17.91 6.01 -1.22
CA ASP A 169 17.59 4.66 -0.75
C ASP A 169 16.20 4.57 -0.14
N LEU A 170 15.88 5.48 0.78
CA LEU A 170 14.58 5.51 1.44
C LEU A 170 13.44 5.77 0.44
N ARG A 171 13.64 6.71 -0.49
CA ARG A 171 12.65 7.04 -1.52
C ARG A 171 12.34 5.88 -2.45
N LEU A 172 13.35 5.10 -2.84
CA LEU A 172 13.22 4.00 -3.79
C LEU A 172 12.82 2.68 -3.12
N HIS A 173 13.32 2.41 -1.90
CA HIS A 173 13.29 1.06 -1.31
C HIS A 173 12.61 0.97 0.06
N ALA A 174 12.09 2.07 0.61
CA ALA A 174 11.36 2.04 1.89
C ALA A 174 9.99 2.71 1.81
N PHE A 175 9.94 3.97 1.36
CA PHE A 175 8.70 4.75 1.35
C PHE A 175 7.57 4.13 0.53
N PRO A 176 7.80 3.56 -0.68
CA PRO A 176 6.74 2.93 -1.45
C PRO A 176 6.03 1.81 -0.66
N GLY A 177 6.81 0.92 -0.02
CA GLY A 177 6.28 -0.18 0.80
C GLY A 177 5.57 0.31 2.06
N VAL A 178 6.16 1.24 2.81
CA VAL A 178 5.55 1.79 4.03
C VAL A 178 4.24 2.50 3.73
N LEU A 179 4.19 3.33 2.68
CA LEU A 179 3.00 4.07 2.30
C LEU A 179 1.91 3.13 1.77
N MET A 180 2.26 2.13 0.97
CA MET A 180 1.31 1.09 0.52
C MET A 180 0.76 0.28 1.70
N LEU A 181 1.57 -0.01 2.71
CA LEU A 181 1.13 -0.71 3.91
C LEU A 181 0.04 0.10 4.65
N ILE A 182 0.30 1.39 4.85
CA ILE A 182 -0.64 2.28 5.52
C ILE A 182 -1.91 2.44 4.68
N ASP A 183 -1.81 2.63 3.35
CA ASP A 183 -2.98 2.65 2.45
C ASP A 183 -3.83 1.39 2.64
N TYR A 184 -3.17 0.23 2.59
CA TYR A 184 -3.86 -1.04 2.60
C TYR A 184 -4.65 -1.25 3.89
N TYR A 185 -4.05 -1.00 5.07
CA TYR A 185 -4.73 -1.23 6.34
C TYR A 185 -5.64 -0.09 6.79
N ALA A 186 -5.33 1.16 6.46
CA ALA A 186 -6.09 2.31 6.96
C ALA A 186 -7.19 2.78 6.01
N PHE A 187 -6.98 2.67 4.69
CA PHE A 187 -7.84 3.34 3.69
C PHE A 187 -8.47 2.39 2.66
N SER A 188 -7.92 1.18 2.48
CA SER A 188 -8.38 0.21 1.49
C SER A 188 -9.09 -1.00 2.10
N PRO A 189 -10.11 -1.56 1.44
CA PRO A 189 -10.71 -2.81 1.87
C PRO A 189 -9.74 -3.98 1.72
N SER A 190 -9.89 -4.99 2.57
CA SER A 190 -9.21 -6.29 2.40
C SER A 190 -9.44 -6.85 1.00
N TRP A 191 -8.42 -7.51 0.46
CA TRP A 191 -8.55 -8.27 -0.77
C TRP A 191 -9.61 -9.37 -0.65
N SER A 192 -10.30 -9.62 -1.77
CA SER A 192 -11.34 -10.66 -1.86
C SER A 192 -10.78 -12.04 -1.55
N LYS A 193 -11.62 -12.95 -1.05
CA LYS A 193 -11.27 -14.38 -0.91
C LYS A 193 -10.92 -15.05 -2.23
N ASN A 194 -11.41 -14.49 -3.35
CA ASN A 194 -11.10 -14.95 -4.69
C ASN A 194 -9.77 -14.40 -5.22
N THR A 195 -9.02 -13.64 -4.40
CA THR A 195 -7.69 -13.15 -4.78
C THR A 195 -6.72 -14.33 -4.71
N HIS A 196 -6.36 -14.86 -5.86
CA HIS A 196 -5.46 -16.00 -5.97
C HIS A 196 -4.00 -15.54 -5.87
N ALA A 197 -3.32 -15.93 -4.79
CA ALA A 197 -1.93 -15.54 -4.53
C ALA A 197 -0.96 -15.97 -5.65
N LEU A 198 -1.23 -17.07 -6.35
CA LEU A 198 -0.45 -17.48 -7.51
C LEU A 198 -0.54 -16.50 -8.68
N PHE A 199 -1.71 -15.91 -8.94
CA PHE A 199 -1.86 -14.92 -10.00
C PHE A 199 -1.35 -13.54 -9.59
N VAL A 200 -1.53 -13.16 -8.33
CA VAL A 200 -1.10 -11.85 -7.83
C VAL A 200 0.41 -11.80 -7.60
N GLY A 201 0.98 -12.80 -6.93
CA GLY A 201 2.40 -12.83 -6.62
C GLY A 201 3.21 -13.60 -7.65
N GLY A 202 2.69 -14.74 -8.10
CA GLY A 202 3.44 -15.65 -8.97
C GLY A 202 3.59 -15.17 -10.40
N LEU A 203 2.51 -14.77 -11.05
CA LEU A 203 2.56 -14.32 -12.45
C LEU A 203 3.48 -13.08 -12.63
N PRO A 204 3.40 -12.01 -11.81
CA PRO A 204 4.33 -10.89 -11.93
C PRO A 204 5.78 -11.28 -11.69
N THR A 205 6.04 -12.21 -10.77
CA THR A 205 7.41 -12.71 -10.53
C THR A 205 7.97 -13.39 -11.77
N LEU A 206 7.19 -14.27 -12.41
CA LEU A 206 7.61 -14.95 -13.64
C LEU A 206 7.83 -13.96 -14.78
N ILE A 207 6.92 -12.99 -14.96
CA ILE A 207 7.05 -11.94 -15.96
C ILE A 207 8.34 -11.15 -15.74
N TYR A 208 8.62 -10.73 -14.51
CA TYR A 208 9.81 -9.94 -14.21
C TYR A 208 11.10 -10.76 -14.41
N VAL A 209 11.14 -12.01 -13.95
CA VAL A 209 12.31 -12.88 -14.15
C VAL A 209 12.59 -13.07 -15.65
N SER A 210 11.55 -13.28 -16.46
CA SER A 210 11.67 -13.33 -17.92
C SER A 210 12.19 -12.01 -18.48
N TRP A 211 11.64 -10.87 -18.04
CA TRP A 211 12.05 -9.54 -18.50
C TRP A 211 13.52 -9.23 -18.15
N ALA A 212 13.94 -9.46 -16.91
CA ALA A 212 15.32 -9.28 -16.47
C ALA A 212 16.29 -10.18 -17.24
N THR A 213 15.86 -11.40 -17.60
CA THR A 213 16.67 -12.32 -18.43
C THR A 213 16.81 -11.83 -19.86
N VAL A 214 15.76 -11.24 -20.44
CA VAL A 214 15.83 -10.60 -21.77
C VAL A 214 16.77 -9.39 -21.74
N CYS A 215 16.67 -8.53 -20.71
CA CYS A 215 17.60 -7.41 -20.55
C CYS A 215 19.05 -7.91 -20.45
N ALA A 216 19.27 -8.94 -19.62
CA ALA A 216 20.60 -9.53 -19.46
C ALA A 216 21.17 -10.15 -20.76
N HIS A 217 20.32 -10.69 -21.62
CA HIS A 217 20.74 -11.22 -22.92
C HIS A 217 21.32 -10.12 -23.83
N PHE A 218 20.72 -8.94 -23.83
CA PHE A 218 21.17 -7.82 -24.66
C PHE A 218 22.30 -7.00 -24.02
N ASN A 219 22.29 -6.86 -22.70
CA ASN A 219 23.28 -6.06 -21.97
C ASN A 219 24.56 -6.86 -21.62
N GLY A 220 24.50 -8.19 -21.66
CA GLY A 220 25.61 -9.06 -21.25
C GLY A 220 25.75 -9.23 -19.73
N HIS A 221 24.96 -8.51 -18.93
CA HIS A 221 24.86 -8.63 -17.48
C HIS A 221 23.41 -8.39 -17.02
N TYR A 222 23.05 -8.92 -15.85
CA TYR A 222 21.76 -8.62 -15.24
C TYR A 222 21.72 -7.18 -14.69
N PRO A 223 20.50 -6.63 -14.47
CA PRO A 223 20.32 -5.35 -13.79
C PRO A 223 20.97 -5.29 -12.41
N TYR A 224 21.04 -6.45 -11.74
CA TYR A 224 21.61 -6.59 -10.41
C TYR A 224 22.86 -7.48 -10.48
N PRO A 225 24.03 -7.00 -10.02
CA PRO A 225 25.26 -7.79 -10.00
C PRO A 225 25.11 -9.15 -9.33
N LEU A 226 24.32 -9.24 -8.25
CA LEU A 226 24.00 -10.52 -7.59
C LEU A 226 23.56 -11.61 -8.58
N LEU A 227 22.75 -11.26 -9.58
CA LEU A 227 22.23 -12.22 -10.56
C LEU A 227 23.27 -12.56 -11.64
N THR A 228 24.15 -11.62 -11.98
CA THR A 228 25.27 -11.84 -12.89
C THR A 228 26.27 -12.83 -12.28
N GLU A 229 26.67 -12.57 -11.03
CA GLU A 229 27.67 -13.37 -10.29
C GLU A 229 27.13 -14.73 -9.84
N ALA A 230 25.82 -14.85 -9.65
CA ALA A 230 25.21 -16.11 -9.27
C ALA A 230 25.37 -17.17 -10.37
N SER A 231 25.73 -18.39 -9.95
CA SER A 231 25.66 -19.57 -10.82
C SER A 231 24.24 -19.78 -11.35
N PRO A 232 24.05 -20.54 -12.44
CA PRO A 232 22.70 -20.82 -12.96
C PRO A 232 21.76 -21.40 -11.91
N THR A 233 22.25 -22.30 -11.06
CA THR A 233 21.47 -22.88 -9.96
C THR A 233 21.20 -21.87 -8.85
N GLY A 234 22.16 -20.99 -8.54
CA GLY A 234 21.99 -19.89 -7.60
C GLY A 234 20.88 -18.93 -8.03
N ARG A 235 20.83 -18.56 -9.32
CA ARG A 235 19.76 -17.73 -9.88
C ARG A 235 18.39 -18.38 -9.76
N VAL A 236 18.29 -19.67 -10.09
CA VAL A 236 17.04 -20.44 -9.91
C VAL A 236 16.60 -20.43 -8.45
N GLY A 237 17.53 -20.58 -7.50
CA GLY A 237 17.25 -20.47 -6.07
C GLY A 237 16.71 -19.10 -5.68
N ILE A 238 17.32 -18.01 -6.16
CA ILE A 238 16.87 -16.63 -5.91
C ILE A 238 15.47 -16.41 -6.48
N TYR A 239 15.19 -16.87 -7.70
CA TYR A 239 13.89 -16.73 -8.35
C TYR A 239 12.80 -17.53 -7.63
N ALA A 240 13.08 -18.79 -7.28
CA ALA A 240 12.16 -19.64 -6.54
C ALA A 240 11.88 -19.08 -5.13
N GLY A 241 12.92 -18.58 -4.44
CA GLY A 241 12.78 -17.92 -3.15
C GLY A 241 11.93 -16.66 -3.23
N SER A 242 12.19 -15.79 -4.21
CA SER A 242 11.41 -14.57 -4.45
C SER A 242 9.95 -14.87 -4.76
N LEU A 243 9.70 -15.90 -5.60
CA LEU A 243 8.36 -16.38 -5.91
C LEU A 243 7.61 -16.85 -4.65
N ALA A 244 8.27 -17.66 -3.81
CA ALA A 244 7.69 -18.14 -2.56
C ALA A 244 7.33 -16.96 -1.63
N VAL A 245 8.25 -15.99 -1.47
CA VAL A 245 8.01 -14.79 -0.66
C VAL A 245 6.84 -13.97 -1.19
N MET A 246 6.74 -13.75 -2.51
CA MET A 246 5.62 -13.01 -3.10
C MET A 246 4.26 -13.65 -2.84
N ILE A 247 4.17 -14.96 -2.99
CA ILE A 247 2.94 -15.73 -2.70
C ILE A 247 2.62 -15.65 -1.21
N SER A 248 3.62 -15.88 -0.35
CA SER A 248 3.46 -15.83 1.10
C SER A 248 3.04 -14.45 1.61
N LEU A 249 3.64 -13.37 1.12
CA LEU A 249 3.26 -12.00 1.46
C LEU A 249 1.83 -11.69 1.00
N THR A 250 1.44 -12.15 -0.18
CA THR A 250 0.06 -11.98 -0.67
C THR A 250 -0.96 -12.65 0.25
N VAL A 251 -0.69 -13.88 0.68
CA VAL A 251 -1.55 -14.59 1.65
C VAL A 251 -1.54 -13.88 3.00
N PHE A 252 -0.35 -13.54 3.49
CA PHE A 252 -0.15 -12.87 4.77
C PHE A 252 -0.96 -11.59 4.86
N PHE A 253 -0.77 -10.64 3.92
CA PHE A 253 -1.47 -9.35 3.95
C PHE A 253 -2.99 -9.50 3.87
N ARG A 254 -3.50 -10.46 3.09
CA ARG A 254 -4.93 -10.73 3.04
C ARG A 254 -5.46 -11.18 4.41
N GLU A 255 -4.82 -12.17 5.03
CA GLU A 255 -5.30 -12.75 6.29
C GLU A 255 -5.10 -11.80 7.48
N SER A 256 -3.96 -11.11 7.56
CA SER A 256 -3.70 -10.12 8.61
C SER A 256 -4.63 -8.92 8.55
N HIS A 257 -5.05 -8.49 7.35
CA HIS A 257 -6.04 -7.41 7.21
C HIS A 257 -7.41 -7.84 7.75
N VAL A 258 -7.88 -9.02 7.36
CA VAL A 258 -9.14 -9.58 7.89
C VAL A 258 -9.07 -9.77 9.40
N TRP A 259 -7.92 -10.18 9.93
CA TRP A 259 -7.71 -10.33 11.38
C TRP A 259 -7.73 -8.97 12.10
N LEU A 260 -6.98 -7.98 11.61
CA LEU A 260 -6.91 -6.63 12.19
C LEU A 260 -8.28 -5.93 12.16
N ASP A 261 -9.03 -6.03 11.06
CA ASP A 261 -10.38 -5.46 10.95
C ASP A 261 -11.33 -6.02 12.01
N LYS A 262 -11.22 -7.32 12.30
CA LYS A 262 -12.01 -7.97 13.35
C LYS A 262 -11.57 -7.55 14.74
N ALA A 263 -10.26 -7.47 14.98
CA ALA A 263 -9.69 -7.14 16.29
C ALA A 263 -9.93 -5.67 16.68
N LEU A 264 -9.85 -4.76 15.71
CA LEU A 264 -9.96 -3.32 15.92
C LEU A 264 -11.36 -2.76 15.58
N HIS A 265 -12.28 -3.61 15.12
CA HIS A 265 -13.63 -3.21 14.71
C HIS A 265 -13.67 -2.06 13.69
N THR A 266 -12.64 -1.92 12.84
CA THR A 266 -12.50 -0.77 11.93
C THR A 266 -13.54 -0.77 10.82
N GLY A 267 -14.06 -1.95 10.43
CA GLY A 267 -15.07 -2.09 9.38
C GLY A 267 -14.54 -1.83 7.96
N VAL A 268 -13.24 -1.58 7.82
CA VAL A 268 -12.53 -1.32 6.57
C VAL A 268 -12.59 -2.55 5.65
N ALA A 269 -12.34 -3.76 6.17
CA ALA A 269 -12.49 -5.00 5.40
C ALA A 269 -13.96 -5.29 5.01
N GLY A 270 -14.90 -4.76 5.79
CA GLY A 270 -16.35 -4.84 5.55
C GLY A 270 -16.84 -4.12 4.29
N SER A 271 -16.07 -3.19 3.74
CA SER A 271 -16.45 -2.35 2.60
C SER A 271 -16.09 -2.92 1.22
N GLY A 272 -15.38 -4.06 1.18
CA GLY A 272 -14.90 -4.70 -0.05
C GLY A 272 -16.00 -5.34 -0.89
N ALA A 273 -15.78 -5.38 -2.20
CA ALA A 273 -16.63 -6.07 -3.18
C ALA A 273 -16.61 -7.59 -2.92
N GLY A 274 -17.49 -8.06 -2.02
CA GLY A 274 -17.55 -9.46 -1.58
C GLY A 274 -17.67 -9.64 -0.06
N SER A 275 -17.73 -8.57 0.74
CA SER A 275 -17.97 -8.71 2.17
C SER A 275 -19.40 -9.19 2.43
N SER A 276 -19.52 -10.47 2.81
CA SER A 276 -20.73 -11.10 3.30
C SER A 276 -21.08 -10.66 4.74
N ARG A 277 -20.70 -9.45 5.16
CA ARG A 277 -21.33 -8.81 6.32
C ARG A 277 -22.72 -8.39 5.86
N GLY A 278 -23.63 -9.37 5.91
CA GLY A 278 -25.05 -9.16 5.66
C GLY A 278 -25.51 -7.92 6.43
N LYS A 279 -26.31 -7.08 5.76
CA LYS A 279 -27.06 -6.01 6.40
C LYS A 279 -27.70 -6.59 7.66
N VAL A 280 -27.14 -6.27 8.83
CA VAL A 280 -27.86 -6.43 10.08
C VAL A 280 -28.86 -5.30 10.06
N ASP A 281 -30.06 -5.59 9.57
CA ASP A 281 -31.22 -4.74 9.84
C ASP A 281 -31.30 -4.57 11.37
N LEU A 282 -31.72 -3.40 11.83
CA LEU A 282 -31.84 -2.97 13.24
C LEU A 282 -32.74 -3.90 14.09
N LYS A 283 -33.19 -5.02 13.55
CA LYS A 283 -34.01 -6.06 14.16
C LYS A 283 -33.32 -7.44 14.31
N GLY A 284 -32.01 -7.53 14.11
CA GLY A 284 -31.23 -8.70 14.58
C GLY A 284 -31.56 -10.05 13.94
N LYS A 285 -32.24 -10.08 12.79
CA LYS A 285 -32.49 -11.34 12.05
C LYS A 285 -31.46 -11.51 10.94
N LYS A 286 -30.57 -12.49 11.11
CA LYS A 286 -29.76 -13.03 10.00
C LYS A 286 -30.71 -13.59 8.95
N LYS A 287 -30.73 -13.02 7.74
CA LYS A 287 -31.27 -13.74 6.58
C LYS A 287 -30.27 -14.80 6.18
N ALA A 288 -30.66 -16.07 6.30
CA ALA A 288 -29.98 -17.15 5.63
C ALA A 288 -30.21 -17.02 4.12
N LEU A 289 -29.13 -17.14 3.35
CA LEU A 289 -29.14 -17.62 1.97
C LEU A 289 -28.45 -18.97 1.99
#